data_AF-A0A971NP19-F1
#
_entry.id   AF-A0A971NP19-F1
#
_cell.length_a   1.000
_cell.length_b   1.000
_cell.length_c   1.000
_cell.angle_alpha   90.00
_cell.angle_beta   90.00
_cell.angle_gamma   90.00
#
_symmetry.space_group_name_H-M   'P 1'
#
loop_
_entity.id
_entity.type
_entity.pdbx_description
1 polymer ?
#
loop_
_entity_poly.entity_id
_entity_poly.type
_entity_poly.pdbx_seq_one_letter_code
_entity_poly.pdbx_strand_id
1 'polypeptide(L)' 'MKGADYCVMLFDSVSSTLLAEKILKRQEIPHKVIPVPRHISSDCGVCIRFSLDLRNRVEPALAGKVEFREICAL' A
#
# COMPACT_ATOMS: atom_id res chain seq x y z
N MET A 1 -24.13 0.47 -7.75
CA MET A 1 -23.51 0.18 -6.44
C MET A 1 -22.08 -0.27 -6.72
N LYS A 2 -21.11 0.63 -6.71
CA LYS A 2 -19.71 0.24 -6.95
C LYS A 2 -19.14 -0.24 -5.63
N GLY A 3 -18.88 -1.54 -5.52
CA GLY A 3 -18.10 -2.09 -4.43
C GLY A 3 -16.81 -1.31 -4.32
N ALA A 4 -16.42 -0.91 -3.12
CA ALA A 4 -15.19 -0.19 -2.92
C ALA A 4 -14.03 -1.14 -3.26
N ASP A 5 -13.54 -1.07 -4.50
CA ASP A 5 -12.34 -1.77 -4.92
C ASP A 5 -11.17 -1.20 -4.10
N TYR A 6 -10.56 -2.05 -3.29
CA TYR A 6 -9.38 -1.69 -2.52
C TYR A 6 -8.15 -2.18 -3.25
N CYS A 7 -7.00 -1.57 -2.97
CA CYS A 7 -5.72 -2.07 -3.41
C CYS A 7 -4.84 -2.30 -2.19
N VAL A 8 -4.04 -3.35 -2.24
CA VAL A 8 -2.99 -3.63 -1.28
C VAL A 8 -1.65 -3.53 -1.99
N MET A 9 -0.74 -2.75 -1.43
CA MET A 9 0.63 -2.64 -1.91
C MET A 9 1.54 -3.47 -1.00
N LEU A 10 2.26 -4.39 -1.64
CA LEU A 10 3.23 -5.26 -1.03
C LEU A 10 4.60 -4.62 -1.04
N PHE A 11 5.34 -4.83 0.04
CA PHE A 11 6.69 -4.33 0.20
C PHE A 11 7.65 -5.50 0.41
N ASP A 12 8.91 -5.27 0.10
CA ASP A 12 9.96 -6.27 0.32
C ASP A 12 10.39 -6.35 1.79
N SER A 13 10.14 -5.29 2.57
CA SER A 13 10.52 -5.20 3.97
C SER A 13 9.57 -4.31 4.77
N VAL A 14 9.45 -4.59 6.07
CA VAL A 14 8.64 -3.79 7.01
C VAL A 14 9.11 -2.34 7.03
N SER A 15 10.41 -2.10 6.90
CA SER A 15 11.02 -0.76 6.83
C SER A 15 10.43 0.06 5.68
N SER A 16 10.31 -0.53 4.50
CA SER A 16 9.71 0.12 3.32
C SER A 16 8.22 0.40 3.56
N THR A 17 7.49 -0.53 4.16
CA THR A 17 6.09 -0.33 4.55
C THR A 17 5.93 0.87 5.50
N LEU A 18 6.76 0.96 6.54
CA LEU A 18 6.74 2.07 7.49
C LEU A 18 7.12 3.41 6.86
N LEU A 19 8.11 3.41 5.95
CA LEU A 19 8.48 4.61 5.19
C LEU A 19 7.34 5.08 4.29
N ALA A 20 6.71 4.16 3.55
CA ALA A 20 5.56 4.47 2.72
C ALA A 20 4.38 4.99 3.55
N GLU A 21 4.06 4.34 4.68
CA GLU A 21 3.03 4.79 5.64
C GLU A 21 3.28 6.23 6.07
N LYS A 22 4.53 6.55 6.47
CA LYS A 22 4.90 7.91 6.88
C LYS A 22 4.74 8.94 5.75
N ILE A 23 5.09 8.58 4.52
CA ILE A 23 4.94 9.47 3.35
C ILE A 23 3.45 9.68 3.03
N LEU A 24 2.66 8.61 3.00
CA LEU A 24 1.23 8.67 2.73
C LEU A 24 0.49 9.46 3.81
N LYS A 25 0.88 9.29 5.08
CA LYS A 25 0.36 10.07 6.21
C LYS A 25 0.68 11.56 6.08
N ARG A 26 1.89 11.91 5.63
CA ARG A 26 2.26 13.31 5.34
C ARG A 26 1.50 13.91 4.16
N GLN A 27 1.08 13.09 3.21
CA GLN A 27 0.27 13.51 2.06
C GLN A 27 -1.24 13.49 2.36
N GLU A 28 -1.61 13.18 3.61
CA GLU A 28 -3.00 13.04 4.07
C GLU A 28 -3.80 12.05 3.22
N ILE A 29 -3.13 11.04 2.65
CA ILE A 29 -3.77 10.01 1.84
C ILE A 29 -4.36 8.97 2.78
N PRO A 30 -5.67 8.66 2.70
CA PRO A 30 -6.26 7.62 3.52
C PRO A 30 -5.71 6.25 3.15
N HIS A 31 -4.98 5.65 4.08
CA HIS A 31 -4.35 4.34 3.93
C HIS A 31 -4.44 3.57 5.25
N LYS A 32 -4.29 2.25 5.19
CA LYS A 32 -4.35 1.37 6.36
C LYS A 32 -3.30 0.27 6.24
N VAL A 33 -2.38 0.21 7.18
CA VAL A 33 -1.46 -0.93 7.29
C VAL A 33 -2.26 -2.11 7.83
N ILE A 34 -2.25 -3.22 7.10
CA ILE A 34 -2.88 -4.47 7.51
C ILE A 34 -1.86 -5.61 7.39
N PRO A 35 -1.97 -6.66 8.22
CA PRO A 35 -1.21 -7.87 7.97
C PRO A 35 -1.57 -8.41 6.59
N VAL A 36 -0.58 -8.96 5.89
CA VAL A 36 -0.77 -9.49 4.54
C VAL A 36 -1.85 -10.59 4.59
N PRO A 37 -2.88 -10.52 3.73
CA PRO A 37 -3.93 -11.55 3.70
C PRO A 37 -3.30 -12.93 3.44
N ARG A 38 -3.80 -13.99 4.08
CA ARG A 38 -3.27 -15.36 3.93
C ARG A 38 -3.20 -15.88 2.49
N HIS A 39 -3.94 -15.31 1.55
CA HIS A 39 -3.86 -15.70 0.14
C HIS A 39 -2.66 -15.06 -0.59
N ILE A 40 -2.09 -13.99 -0.02
CA ILE A 40 -1.00 -13.22 -0.60
C ILE A 40 0.28 -13.57 0.16
N SER A 41 1.29 -14.07 -0.54
CA SER A 41 2.59 -14.37 0.06
C SER A 41 3.50 -13.15 0.01
N SER A 42 3.72 -12.50 1.15
CA SER A 42 4.73 -11.44 1.29
C SER A 42 5.61 -11.72 2.50
N ASP A 43 6.92 -11.59 2.28
CA ASP A 43 7.95 -11.92 3.26
C ASP A 43 7.92 -10.98 4.48
N CYS A 44 7.54 -9.72 4.27
CA CYS A 44 7.51 -8.71 5.34
C CYS A 44 6.29 -8.82 6.29
N GLY A 45 5.29 -9.63 5.97
CA GLY A 45 4.10 -9.87 6.81
C GLY A 45 3.09 -8.72 6.90
N VAL A 46 3.40 -7.51 6.42
CA VAL A 46 2.52 -6.32 6.45
C VAL A 46 2.44 -5.61 5.11
N CYS A 47 1.25 -5.10 4.76
CA CYS A 47 1.02 -4.37 3.51
C CYS A 47 0.17 -3.12 3.75
N ILE A 48 0.20 -2.18 2.81
CA ILE A 48 -0.62 -0.96 2.87
C ILE A 48 -1.85 -1.14 2.00
N ARG A 49 -3.03 -1.08 2.62
CA ARG A 49 -4.32 -1.03 1.93
C ARG A 49 -4.76 0.41 1.71
N PHE A 50 -5.20 0.73 0.50
CA PHE A 50 -5.80 2.02 0.14
C PHE A 50 -6.94 1.80 -0.87
N SER A 51 -7.76 2.82 -1.11
CA SER A 51 -8.83 2.74 -2.13
C SER A 51 -8.25 2.79 -3.53
N LEU A 52 -8.82 2.05 -4.49
CA LEU A 52 -8.39 2.08 -5.89
C LEU A 52 -8.35 3.51 -6.47
N ASP A 53 -9.28 4.37 -6.05
CA ASP A 53 -9.34 5.79 -6.46
C ASP A 53 -8.08 6.58 -6.08
N LEU A 54 -7.44 6.22 -4.97
CA LEU A 54 -6.22 6.88 -4.48
C LEU A 54 -4.96 6.36 -5.17
N ARG A 55 -5.05 5.31 -5.99
CA ARG A 55 -3.89 4.71 -6.67
C ARG A 55 -3.11 5.75 -7.47
N ASN A 56 -3.80 6.61 -8.21
CA ASN A 56 -3.21 7.71 -8.97
C ASN A 56 -2.49 8.76 -8.10
N ARG A 57 -2.74 8.80 -6.79
CA ARG A 57 -2.01 9.65 -5.83
C ARG A 57 -0.90 8.88 -5.10
N VAL A 58 -1.13 7.61 -4.78
CA VAL A 58 -0.20 6.74 -4.04
C VAL A 58 1.04 6.42 -4.89
N GLU A 59 0.85 5.99 -6.14
CA GLU A 59 1.96 5.63 -7.03
C GLU A 59 2.99 6.77 -7.16
N PRO A 60 2.63 8.00 -7.57
CA PRO A 60 3.60 9.09 -7.68
C PRO A 60 4.10 9.61 -6.32
N ALA A 61 3.32 9.47 -5.25
CA ALA A 61 3.78 9.86 -3.91
C ALA A 61 4.97 9.01 -3.46
N LEU A 62 4.95 7.72 -3.78
CA LEU A 62 5.97 6.74 -3.41
C LEU A 62 7.08 6.59 -4.47
N ALA A 63 6.80 6.91 -5.74
CA ALA A 63 7.76 6.85 -6.83
C ALA A 63 9.07 7.60 -6.47
N GLY A 64 10.19 6.89 -6.57
CA GLY A 64 11.53 7.39 -6.24
C GLY A 64 11.83 7.59 -4.76
N LYS A 65 10.89 7.27 -3.84
CA LYS A 65 11.09 7.39 -2.39
C LYS A 65 11.05 6.03 -1.67
N VAL A 66 10.20 5.12 -2.12
CA VAL A 66 10.04 3.80 -1.52
C VAL A 66 9.84 2.75 -2.62
N GLU A 67 10.62 1.68 -2.53
CA GLU A 67 10.49 0.50 -3.38
C GLU A 67 9.32 -0.37 -2.87
N PHE A 68 8.39 -0.69 -3.77
CA PHE A 68 7.29 -1.62 -3.52
C PHE A 68 7.37 -2.78 -4.51
N ARG A 69 6.91 -3.97 -4.09
CA ARG A 69 7.01 -5.19 -4.89
C ARG A 69 5.88 -5.28 -5.91
N GLU A 70 4.64 -5.18 -5.44
CA GLU A 70 3.46 -5.35 -6.29
C GLU A 70 2.24 -4.64 -5.68
N ILE A 71 1.27 -4.29 -6.52
CA ILE A 71 -0.02 -3.73 -6.11
C ILE A 71 -1.12 -4.69 -6.59
N CYS A 72 -1.83 -5.31 -5.64
CA CYS A 72 -2.96 -6.19 -5.92
C CYS A 72 -4.28 -5.45 -5.65
N ALA A 73 -5.24 -5.51 -6.57
CA ALA A 73 -6.60 -5.04 -6.34
C ALA A 73 -7.45 -6.15 -5.68
N LEU A 74 -8.29 -5.76 -4.71
CA LEU A 74 -9.19 -6.61 -3.93
C LEU A 74 -10.63 -6.12 -4.01
#